data_AF-B9WDK7-F1
#
_entry.id   AF-B9WDK7-F1
#
_cell.length_a   1.000
_cell.length_b   1.000
_cell.length_c   1.000
_cell.angle_alpha   90.00
_cell.angle_beta   90.00
_cell.angle_gamma   90.00
#
_symmetry.space_group_name_H-M   'P 1'
#
loop_
_entity.id
_entity.type
_entity.pdbx_description
1 polymer ?
#
loop_
_entity_poly.entity_id
_entity_poly.type
_entity_poly.pdbx_seq_one_letter_code
_entity_poly.pdbx_strand_id
1 'polypeptide(L)' 'MNPQRIIELQKHYQNTPKPLWLRGRQSAFLVYPFYALFAVSTAIPLYYSVRAVAGIKDE' A
#
# COMPACT_ATOMS: atom_id res chain seq x y z
N MET A 1 -10.25 15.82 -22.25
CA MET A 1 -10.79 14.97 -21.17
C MET A 1 -12.14 14.46 -21.64
N ASN A 2 -12.40 13.15 -21.69
CA ASN A 2 -13.69 12.61 -22.13
C ASN A 2 -14.67 12.60 -20.93
N PRO A 3 -15.74 13.42 -20.90
CA PRO A 3 -16.68 13.48 -19.77
C PRO A 3 -17.34 12.14 -19.44
N GLN A 4 -17.54 11.28 -20.45
CA GLN A 4 -18.13 9.97 -20.30
C GLN A 4 -17.27 9.06 -19.42
N ARG A 5 -15.94 9.19 -19.51
CA ARG A 5 -15.00 8.46 -18.64
C ARG A 5 -15.16 8.83 -17.17
N ILE A 6 -15.49 10.10 -16.87
CA ILE A 6 -15.71 10.56 -15.49
C ILE A 6 -16.97 9.90 -14.93
N ILE A 7 -18.06 9.88 -15.71
CA ILE A 7 -19.33 9.25 -15.30
C ILE A 7 -19.15 7.74 -15.11
N GLU A 8 -18.41 7.07 -16.00
CA GLU A 8 -18.09 5.64 -15.86
C GLU A 8 -17.31 5.35 -14.58
N LEU A 9 -16.30 6.16 -14.27
CA LEU A 9 -15.54 6.04 -13.02
C LEU A 9 -16.43 6.31 -11.81
N GLN A 10 -17.29 7.33 -11.84
CA GLN A 10 -18.23 7.60 -10.74
C GLN A 10 -19.13 6.40 -10.48
N LYS A 11 -19.75 5.83 -11.53
CA LYS A 11 -20.59 4.63 -11.40
C LYS A 11 -19.80 3.44 -10.85
N HIS A 12 -18.58 3.21 -11.34
CA HIS A 12 -17.73 2.11 -10.86
C HIS A 12 -17.36 2.28 -9.38
N TYR A 13 -16.91 3.47 -8.99
CA TYR A 13 -16.46 3.75 -7.63
C TYR A 13 -17.62 3.82 -6.62
N GLN A 14 -18.83 4.23 -7.02
CA GLN A 14 -19.99 4.28 -6.14
C GLN A 14 -20.62 2.89 -5.92
N ASN A 15 -20.58 2.00 -6.91
CA ASN A 15 -21.22 0.68 -6.82
C ASN A 15 -20.31 -0.44 -6.28
N THR A 16 -19.00 -0.18 -6.12
CA THR A 16 -18.05 -1.21 -5.68
C THR A 16 -17.94 -1.24 -4.15
N PRO A 17 -18.17 -2.39 -3.47
CA PRO A 17 -18.09 -2.49 -2.01
C PRO A 17 -16.65 -2.50 -1.45
N LYS A 18 -15.63 -2.53 -2.31
CA LYS A 18 -14.21 -2.47 -1.91
C LYS A 18 -13.88 -1.15 -1.22
N PRO A 19 -12.84 -1.07 -0.38
CA PRO A 19 -12.35 0.21 0.13
C PRO A 19 -11.82 1.09 -1.01
N LEU A 20 -11.91 2.42 -0.84
CA LEU A 20 -11.63 3.40 -1.90
C LEU A 20 -10.30 3.16 -2.63
N TRP A 21 -9.24 2.86 -1.88
CA TRP A 21 -7.90 2.63 -2.41
C TRP A 21 -7.74 1.33 -3.22
N LEU A 22 -8.71 0.39 -3.16
CA LEU A 22 -8.75 -0.84 -3.95
C LEU A 22 -9.84 -0.84 -5.04
N ARG A 23 -10.58 0.26 -5.22
CA ARG A 23 -11.66 0.33 -6.21
C ARG A 23 -11.14 0.43 -7.65
N GLY A 24 -9.96 0.99 -7.86
CA GLY A 24 -9.40 1.18 -9.20
C GLY A 24 -9.04 -0.14 -9.89
N ARG A 25 -9.18 -0.22 -11.22
CA ARG A 25 -8.87 -1.44 -12.00
C ARG A 25 -7.44 -1.94 -11.80
N GLN A 26 -6.48 -1.02 -11.70
CA GLN A 26 -5.06 -1.33 -11.51
C GLN A 26 -4.59 -1.13 -10.06
N SER A 27 -5.50 -0.81 -9.14
CA SER A 27 -5.13 -0.47 -7.75
C SER A 27 -4.40 -1.61 -7.05
N ALA A 28 -4.81 -2.87 -7.26
CA ALA A 28 -4.17 -4.04 -6.66
C ALA A 28 -2.68 -4.16 -7.02
N PHE A 29 -2.31 -3.83 -8.27
CA PHE A 29 -0.92 -3.88 -8.74
C PHE A 29 -0.05 -2.79 -8.11
N LEU A 30 -0.64 -1.72 -7.57
CA LEU A 30 0.09 -0.68 -6.84
C LEU A 30 0.11 -0.95 -5.35
N VAL A 31 -1.06 -1.29 -4.78
CA VAL A 31 -1.27 -1.41 -3.34
C VAL A 31 -0.54 -2.61 -2.76
N TYR A 32 -0.56 -3.77 -3.41
CA TYR A 32 0.09 -4.97 -2.85
C TYR A 32 1.62 -4.87 -2.83
N PRO A 33 2.32 -4.45 -3.90
CA PRO A 33 3.76 -4.21 -3.81
C PRO A 33 4.12 -3.11 -2.83
N PHE A 34 3.30 -2.05 -2.73
CA PHE A 34 3.50 -1.00 -1.73
C PHE A 34 3.51 -1.56 -0.31
N TYR A 35 2.51 -2.37 0.06
CA TYR A 35 2.46 -2.97 1.40
C TYR A 35 3.59 -3.96 1.67
N ALA A 36 4.04 -4.70 0.65
CA ALA A 36 5.21 -5.57 0.78
C ALA A 36 6.48 -4.76 1.10
N LEU A 37 6.73 -3.69 0.36
CA LEU A 37 7.87 -2.80 0.59
C LEU A 37 7.77 -2.09 1.95
N PHE A 38 6.59 -1.60 2.30
CA PHE A 38 6.33 -0.94 3.59
C PHE A 38 6.59 -1.87 4.78
N ALA A 39 6.18 -3.13 4.70
CA ALA A 39 6.42 -4.11 5.75
C ALA A 39 7.94 -4.35 5.95
N VAL A 40 8.68 -4.54 4.86
CA VAL A 40 10.13 -4.76 4.91
C VAL A 40 10.86 -3.51 5.44
N SER A 41 10.52 -2.33 4.92
CA SER A 41 11.16 -1.08 5.30
C SER A 41 10.86 -0.67 6.74
N THR A 42 9.77 -1.15 7.33
CA THR A 42 9.42 -0.92 8.74
C THR A 42 10.05 -1.98 9.65
N ALA A 43 10.01 -3.25 9.25
CA ALA A 43 10.50 -4.36 10.08
C ALA A 43 12.02 -4.32 10.29
N ILE A 44 12.79 -4.00 9.24
CA ILE A 44 14.26 -3.98 9.31
C ILE A 44 14.78 -2.96 10.34
N PRO A 45 14.39 -1.67 10.30
CA PRO A 45 14.82 -0.70 11.30
C PRO A 45 14.38 -1.07 12.71
N LEU A 46 13.17 -1.61 12.89
CA LEU A 46 12.70 -2.04 14.21
C LEU A 46 13.55 -3.18 14.77
N TYR A 47 13.88 -4.18 13.94
CA TYR A 47 14.76 -5.28 14.31
C TYR A 47 16.13 -4.78 14.78
N TYR A 48 16.78 -3.90 14.00
CA TYR A 48 18.08 -3.34 14.37
C TYR A 48 18.00 -2.38 15.55
N SER A 49 16.88 -1.67 15.73
CA SER A 49 16.67 -0.81 16.90
C SER A 49 16.61 -1.62 18.18
N VAL A 50 15.92 -2.77 18.18
CA VAL A 50 15.89 -3.68 19.34
C VAL A 50 17.28 -4.23 19.65
N ARG A 51 18.04 -4.63 18.61
CA ARG A 51 19.43 -5.09 18.80
C ARG A 51 20.35 -3.99 19.35
N ALA A 52 20.19 -2.75 18.88
CA ALA A 52 20.95 -1.61 19.37
C ALA A 52 20.66 -1.33 20.85
N VAL A 53 19.39 -1.40 21.27
CA VAL A 53 19.00 -1.26 22.68
C VAL A 53 19.57 -2.41 23.53
N ALA A 54 19.63 -3.63 23.00
CA ALA A 54 20.22 -4.79 23.67
C ALA A 54 21.77 -4.79 23.65
N GLY A 55 22.42 -3.81 23.01
CA GLY A 55 23.87 -3.75 22.86
C GLY A 55 24.46 -4.80 21.92
N ILE A 56 23.62 -5.49 21.14
CA ILE A 56 24.04 -6.53 20.19
C ILE A 56 24.48 -5.85 18.90
N LYS A 57 25.79 -5.75 18.70
CA LYS A 57 26.38 -5.25 17.45
C LYS A 57 26.28 -6.31 16.35
N ASP A 58 26.37 -5.86 15.11
CA ASP A 58 26.74 -6.78 14.03
C ASP A 58 28.20 -7.21 14.23
N GLU A 59 28.51 -8.42 13.74
CA GLU A 59 29.89 -8.96 13.73
C GLU A 59 30.85 -8.05 12.94
#